data_AF-A0A956R122-F1
#
_entry.id   AF-A0A956R122-F1
#
_cell.length_a   1.000
_cell.length_b   1.000
_cell.length_c   1.000
_cell.angle_alpha   90.00
_cell.angle_beta   90.00
_cell.angle_gamma   90.00
#
_symmetry.space_group_name_H-M   'P 1'
#
loop_
_entity.id
_entity.type
_entity.pdbx_description
1 polymer ?
#
loop_
_entity_poly.entity_id
_entity_poly.type
_entity_poly.pdbx_seq_one_letter_code
_entity_poly.pdbx_strand_id
1 'polypeptide(L)'
;AYGIAYVRFAVENPVVFRLMFTSDFEKGEDQEGDADPGAFALLLRTAGDAVDGKVDARLAAAGAWSLPHGLALLILDGRIPKEEAGTPEQAEALARSIFALWRGPLGR
;
A
#
# COMPACT_ATOMS: atom_id res chain seq x y z
N ALA A 1 9.68 -1.34 5.91
CA ALA A 1 10.35 -0.99 4.64
C ALA A 1 9.35 -0.94 3.49
N TYR A 2 8.65 -2.05 3.18
CA TYR A 2 7.69 -2.12 2.06
C TYR A 2 6.65 -0.99 2.02
N GLY A 3 5.83 -0.82 3.07
CA GLY A 3 4.77 0.21 3.06
C GLY A 3 5.30 1.64 2.93
N ILE A 4 6.52 1.92 3.41
CA ILE A 4 7.13 3.26 3.33
C ILE A 4 7.57 3.53 1.90
N ALA A 5 8.26 2.56 1.28
CA ALA A 5 8.66 2.65 -0.12
C ALA A 5 7.45 2.73 -1.06
N TYR A 6 6.36 2.04 -0.73
CA TYR A 6 5.10 2.10 -1.46
C TYR A 6 4.52 3.52 -1.52
N VAL A 7 4.43 4.20 -0.37
CA VAL A 7 3.90 5.57 -0.28
C VAL A 7 4.84 6.57 -0.96
N ARG A 8 6.15 6.43 -0.76
CA ARG A 8 7.16 7.24 -1.47
C ARG A 8 7.01 7.11 -2.98
N PHE A 9 6.92 5.88 -3.48
CA PHE A 9 6.76 5.59 -4.90
C PHE A 9 5.49 6.23 -5.48
N ALA A 10 4.38 6.18 -4.75
CA ALA A 10 3.12 6.79 -5.19
C ALA A 10 3.27 8.30 -5.41
N VAL A 11 3.94 9.00 -4.49
CA VAL A 11 4.17 10.45 -4.59
C VAL A 11 5.20 10.80 -5.65
N GLU A 12 6.24 9.97 -5.81
CA GLU A 12 7.27 10.15 -6.84
C GLU A 12 6.74 9.88 -8.26
N ASN A 13 5.80 8.95 -8.40
CA ASN A 13 5.28 8.48 -9.69
C ASN A 13 3.74 8.43 -9.73
N PRO A 14 3.03 9.56 -9.54
CA PRO A 14 1.58 9.57 -9.32
C PRO A 14 0.77 9.01 -10.51
N VAL A 15 1.23 9.24 -11.75
CA VAL A 15 0.56 8.72 -12.96
C VAL A 15 0.73 7.22 -13.07
N VAL A 16 1.95 6.70 -12.88
CA VAL A 16 2.24 5.26 -12.90
C VAL A 16 1.47 4.55 -11.80
N PHE A 17 1.47 5.12 -10.59
CA PHE A 17 0.74 4.59 -9.46
C PHE A 17 -0.76 4.47 -9.76
N ARG A 18 -1.40 5.50 -10.35
CA ARG A 18 -2.81 5.44 -10.73
C ARG A 18 -3.07 4.39 -11.82
N LEU A 19 -2.19 4.29 -12.82
CA LEU A 19 -2.30 3.29 -13.89
C LEU A 19 -2.30 1.86 -13.38
N MET A 20 -1.48 1.54 -12.37
CA MET A 20 -1.43 0.21 -11.75
C MET A 20 -2.79 -0.27 -11.23
N PHE A 21 -3.71 0.65 -10.90
CA PHE A 21 -5.02 0.33 -10.38
C PHE A 21 -6.16 0.54 -11.38
N THR A 22 -5.92 1.18 -12.52
CA THR A 22 -6.95 1.37 -13.56
C THR A 22 -7.26 0.08 -14.31
N SER A 23 -6.23 -0.72 -14.64
CA SER A 23 -6.39 -1.97 -15.40
C SER A 23 -7.07 -3.10 -14.62
N ASP A 24 -7.04 -3.04 -13.28
CA ASP A 24 -7.74 -4.00 -12.42
C ASP A 24 -9.25 -3.74 -12.35
N PHE A 25 -9.72 -2.51 -12.64
CA PHE A 25 -11.15 -2.20 -12.74
C PHE A 25 -11.78 -2.63 -14.07
N GLU A 26 -11.00 -2.78 -15.13
CA GLU A 26 -11.50 -3.20 -16.46
C GLU A 26 -11.57 -4.73 -16.61
N LYS A 27 -10.82 -5.47 -15.80
CA LYS A 27 -10.89 -6.94 -15.73
C LYS A 27 -12.01 -7.35 -14.77
N GLY A 28 -13.23 -7.43 -15.27
CA GLY A 28 -14.37 -8.04 -14.56
C GLY A 28 -14.04 -9.44 -14.01
N GLU A 29 -14.84 -9.88 -13.04
CA GLU A 29 -14.69 -10.98 -12.07
C GLU A 29 -14.15 -12.36 -12.55
N ASP A 30 -13.81 -12.56 -13.82
CA ASP A 30 -13.65 -13.88 -14.44
C ASP A 30 -12.32 -14.15 -15.16
N GLN A 31 -11.20 -13.50 -14.79
CA GLN A 31 -9.89 -13.92 -15.31
C GLN A 31 -8.83 -14.08 -14.21
N GLU A 32 -8.68 -15.33 -13.74
CA GLU A 32 -7.42 -15.87 -13.23
C GLU A 32 -6.38 -15.89 -14.37
N GLY A 33 -5.98 -14.70 -14.81
CA GLY A 33 -5.05 -14.51 -15.92
C GLY A 33 -3.79 -13.86 -15.39
N ASP A 34 -2.79 -14.70 -15.10
CA ASP A 34 -1.34 -14.41 -15.02
C ASP A 34 -1.01 -12.91 -14.89
N ALA A 35 -1.40 -12.32 -13.76
CA ALA A 35 -0.97 -10.99 -13.43
C ALA A 35 0.53 -11.13 -13.14
N ASP A 36 1.36 -10.46 -13.93
CA ASP A 36 2.76 -10.13 -13.60
C ASP A 36 2.88 -10.08 -12.08
N PRO A 37 3.79 -10.84 -11.42
CA PRO A 37 3.84 -10.96 -9.97
C PRO A 37 4.18 -9.60 -9.35
N GLY A 38 3.17 -8.74 -9.31
CA GLY A 38 3.31 -7.32 -9.07
C GLY A 38 3.48 -7.08 -7.59
N ALA A 39 3.47 -5.81 -7.20
CA ALA A 39 3.61 -5.40 -5.81
C ALA A 39 2.65 -6.16 -4.86
N PHE A 40 1.47 -6.56 -5.34
CA PHE A 40 0.48 -7.35 -4.58
C PHE A 40 0.86 -8.82 -4.39
N ALA A 41 1.45 -9.48 -5.39
CA ALA A 41 1.88 -10.88 -5.26
C ALA A 41 3.04 -11.02 -4.25
N LEU A 42 3.99 -10.08 -4.28
CA LEU A 42 5.04 -9.99 -3.27
C LEU A 42 4.47 -9.75 -1.86
N LEU A 43 3.46 -8.88 -1.76
CA LEU A 43 2.77 -8.64 -0.49
C LEU A 43 2.04 -9.89 0.00
N LEU A 44 1.36 -10.63 -0.88
CA LEU A 44 0.67 -11.87 -0.53
C LEU A 44 1.64 -12.91 0.03
N ARG A 45 2.80 -13.10 -0.63
CA ARG A 45 3.84 -14.00 -0.14
C ARG A 45 4.37 -13.57 1.22
N THR A 46 4.77 -12.30 1.35
CA THR A 46 5.36 -11.80 2.60
C THR A 46 4.38 -11.75 3.76
N ALA A 47 3.09 -11.51 3.50
CA ALA A 47 2.05 -11.59 4.51
C ALA A 47 1.78 -13.04 4.93
N GLY A 48 1.77 -13.98 3.98
CA GLY A 48 1.68 -15.41 4.25
C GLY A 48 2.82 -15.93 5.12
N ASP A 49 4.06 -15.48 4.85
CA ASP A 49 5.24 -15.84 5.66
C ASP A 49 5.19 -15.23 7.09
N ALA A 50 4.41 -14.16 7.30
CA ALA A 50 4.35 -13.43 8.56
C ALA A 50 3.24 -13.91 9.51
N VAL A 51 2.30 -14.73 9.05
CA VAL A 51 1.19 -15.25 9.85
C VAL A 51 1.43 -16.70 10.28
N ASP A 52 1.00 -17.08 11.48
CA ASP A 52 1.20 -18.41 12.06
C ASP A 52 0.22 -19.47 11.52
N GLY A 53 -0.29 -19.27 10.30
CA GLY A 53 -1.29 -20.13 9.65
C GLY A 53 -2.70 -20.03 10.23
N LYS A 54 -2.92 -19.27 11.32
CA LYS A 54 -4.27 -19.04 11.88
C LYS A 54 -5.05 -17.94 11.17
N VAL A 55 -4.35 -17.07 10.45
CA VAL A 55 -4.92 -15.98 9.66
C VAL A 55 -4.75 -16.33 8.19
N ASP A 56 -5.83 -16.19 7.43
CA ASP A 56 -5.78 -16.35 5.97
C ASP A 56 -4.76 -15.39 5.35
N ALA A 57 -3.87 -15.91 4.50
CA ALA A 57 -2.78 -15.12 3.93
C ALA A 57 -3.29 -13.98 3.04
N ARG A 58 -4.43 -14.14 2.34
CA ARG A 58 -5.04 -13.06 1.55
C ARG A 58 -5.61 -11.99 2.45
N LEU A 59 -6.25 -12.36 3.56
CA LEU A 59 -6.74 -11.40 4.56
C LEU A 59 -5.58 -10.62 5.20
N ALA A 60 -4.50 -11.33 5.56
CA ALA A 60 -3.29 -10.70 6.09
C ALA A 60 -2.65 -9.74 5.08
N ALA A 61 -2.58 -10.13 3.81
CA ALA A 61 -2.06 -9.30 2.74
C ALA A 61 -2.93 -8.05 2.51
N ALA A 62 -4.24 -8.22 2.44
CA ALA A 62 -5.18 -7.11 2.30
C ALA A 62 -5.07 -6.12 3.47
N GLY A 63 -4.97 -6.62 4.70
CA GLY A 63 -4.75 -5.79 5.90
C GLY A 63 -3.42 -5.03 5.84
N ALA A 64 -2.32 -5.72 5.51
CA ALA A 64 -1.01 -5.11 5.35
C ALA A 64 -0.96 -4.08 4.22
N TRP A 65 -1.80 -4.24 3.18
CA TRP A 65 -1.87 -3.31 2.06
C TRP A 65 -2.70 -2.07 2.34
N SER A 66 -3.79 -2.24 3.09
CA SER A 66 -4.83 -1.21 3.26
C SER A 66 -4.27 0.11 3.76
N LEU A 67 -3.35 0.07 4.73
CA LEU A 67 -2.80 1.27 5.33
C LEU A 67 -1.87 2.07 4.38
N PRO A 68 -0.82 1.48 3.77
CA PRO A 68 0.00 2.22 2.79
C PRO A 68 -0.78 2.61 1.53
N HIS A 69 -1.74 1.79 1.08
CA HIS A 69 -2.57 2.12 -0.08
C HIS A 69 -3.50 3.31 0.20
N GLY A 70 -4.23 3.28 1.31
CA GLY A 70 -5.11 4.38 1.73
C GLY A 70 -4.32 5.67 1.95
N LEU A 71 -3.15 5.59 2.59
CA LEU A 71 -2.29 6.76 2.79
C LEU A 71 -1.82 7.36 1.45
N ALA A 72 -1.39 6.53 0.50
CA ALA A 72 -1.01 7.01 -0.82
C ALA A 72 -2.17 7.76 -1.52
N LEU A 73 -3.39 7.20 -1.50
CA LEU A 73 -4.55 7.87 -2.08
C LEU A 73 -4.91 9.18 -1.37
N LEU A 74 -4.85 9.22 -0.04
CA LEU A 74 -5.08 10.45 0.72
C LEU A 74 -4.11 11.57 0.32
N ILE A 75 -2.83 11.24 0.09
CA ILE A 75 -1.83 12.21 -0.39
C ILE A 75 -2.14 12.63 -1.83
N LEU A 76 -2.32 11.66 -2.73
CA LEU A 76 -2.52 11.90 -4.16
C LEU A 76 -3.84 12.64 -4.49
N ASP A 77 -4.86 12.49 -3.65
CA ASP A 77 -6.15 13.17 -3.78
C ASP A 77 -6.19 14.50 -3.00
N GLY A 78 -5.07 14.93 -2.41
CA GLY A 78 -4.93 16.21 -1.72
C GLY A 78 -5.70 16.30 -0.40
N ARG A 79 -5.96 15.16 0.26
CA ARG A 79 -6.61 15.10 1.58
C ARG A 79 -5.64 15.31 2.73
N ILE A 80 -4.34 15.23 2.45
CA ILE A 80 -3.26 15.64 3.34
C ILE A 80 -2.65 16.93 2.78
N PRO A 81 -2.37 17.95 3.62
CA PRO A 81 -1.74 19.19 3.18
C PRO A 81 -0.44 18.95 2.41
N LYS A 82 -0.19 19.74 1.36
CA LYS A 82 1.00 19.58 0.52
C LYS A 82 2.30 19.86 1.28
N GLU A 83 2.22 20.68 2.32
CA GLU A 83 3.35 21.00 3.21
C GLU A 83 3.82 19.77 3.99
N GLU A 84 2.94 18.78 4.17
CA GLU A 84 3.20 17.56 4.94
C GLU A 84 3.60 16.35 4.08
N ALA A 85 3.23 16.34 2.79
CA ALA A 85 3.41 15.17 1.92
C ALA A 85 3.67 15.49 0.44
N GLY A 86 4.06 16.73 0.11
CA GLY A 86 4.23 17.20 -1.26
C GLY A 86 5.49 16.70 -1.96
N THR A 87 6.48 16.20 -1.21
CA THR A 87 7.68 15.56 -1.76
C THR A 87 7.80 14.09 -1.36
N PRO A 88 8.55 13.27 -2.11
CA PRO A 88 8.82 11.88 -1.74
C PRO A 88 9.42 11.72 -0.33
N GLU A 89 10.30 12.64 0.09
CA GLU A 89 10.92 12.65 1.42
C GLU A 89 9.91 12.95 2.53
N GLN A 90 9.00 13.90 2.30
CA GLN A 90 7.93 14.23 3.23
C GLN A 90 6.94 13.07 3.37
N ALA A 91 6.53 12.47 2.24
CA ALA A 91 5.68 11.30 2.21
C ALA A 91 6.31 10.11 2.95
N GLU A 92 7.63 9.90 2.80
CA GLU A 92 8.38 8.89 3.52
C GLU A 92 8.37 9.13 5.04
N ALA A 93 8.66 10.36 5.47
CA ALA A 93 8.66 10.75 6.88
C ALA A 93 7.27 10.60 7.52
N LEU A 94 6.22 10.99 6.80
CA LEU A 94 4.84 10.83 7.22
C LEU A 94 4.46 9.34 7.36
N ALA A 95 4.78 8.52 6.36
CA ALA A 95 4.53 7.08 6.40
C ALA A 95 5.25 6.39 7.56
N ARG A 96 6.51 6.77 7.84
CA ARG A 96 7.26 6.27 9.01
C ARG A 96 6.53 6.57 10.32
N SER A 97 6.07 7.82 10.50
CA SER A 97 5.35 8.25 11.69
C SER A 97 4.03 7.51 11.86
N ILE A 98 3.21 7.41 10.81
CA ILE A 98 1.90 6.72 10.86
C ILE A 98 2.07 5.23 11.16
N PHE A 99 3.00 4.54 10.50
CA PHE A 99 3.20 3.11 10.76
C PHE A 99 3.80 2.84 12.14
N ALA A 100 4.56 3.78 12.71
CA ALA A 100 5.01 3.68 14.10
C ALA A 100 3.84 3.78 15.08
N LEU A 101 2.85 4.66 14.84
CA LEU A 101 1.64 4.77 15.67
C LEU A 101 0.83 3.47 15.66
N TRP A 102 0.69 2.84 14.49
CA TRP A 102 -0.02 1.57 14.31
C TRP A 102 0.71 0.36 14.89
N ARG A 103 2.03 0.44 15.10
CA ARG A 103 2.78 -0.56 15.88
C ARG A 103 2.84 -0.26 17.38
N GLY A 104 2.32 0.90 17.77
CA GLY A 104 2.31 1.38 19.15
C GLY A 104 0.89 1.53 19.67
N PRO A 105 0.50 2.70 20.21
CA PRO A 105 -0.71 2.86 21.04
C PRO A 105 -2.03 2.56 20.34
N LEU A 106 -2.07 2.54 19.00
CA LEU A 106 -3.28 2.23 18.22
C LEU A 106 -3.34 0.75 17.78
N GLY A 107 -2.23 0.02 17.81
CA GLY A 107 -2.16 -1.40 17.45
C GLY A 107 -2.28 -2.28 18.68
N ARG A 108 -3.49 -2.35 19.25
CA ARG A 108 -3.86 -3.41 20.19
C ARG A 108 -4.64 -4.49 19.47
#